data_AF-A0A7Y7J0H8-F1
#
_entry.id   AF-A0A7Y7J0H8-F1
#
_cell.length_a   1.000
_cell.length_b   1.000
_cell.length_c   1.000
_cell.angle_alpha   90.00
_cell.angle_beta   90.00
_cell.angle_gamma   90.00
#
_symmetry.space_group_name_H-M   'P 1'
#
loop_
_entity.id
_entity.type
_entity.pdbx_description
1 polymer ?
#
loop_
_entity_poly.entity_id
_entity_poly.type
_entity_poly.pdbx_seq_one_letter_code
_entity_poly.pdbx_strand_id
1 'polypeptide(L)'
;MTVTVATLGFPRIGPRRELKQALEEHWAGNGDEAALQAAAARLRADNWIWQRDRGADIIPSNDFSLYDHVLDMSVMVGAIPSRYGWSGGPVDSATYFAMARGTRGDAAEGCTHGHADASGGLPAAEMTKWFDTNYHYLVPEFSADQVFRLSSAKPVDEYLQARALGIETRPVLLGPISYLLLGKARGGAFDPLSLLPRLLPVYVAILRALADAGAGWVQIDEPCLV
;
A
#
# COMPACT_ATOMS: atom_id res chain seq x y z
N MET A 1 -33.37 17.84 4.17
CA MET A 1 -32.00 17.30 4.26
C MET A 1 -31.90 16.15 3.29
N THR A 2 -30.98 16.22 2.33
CA THR A 2 -30.60 15.06 1.51
C THR A 2 -29.60 14.22 2.31
N VAL A 3 -29.82 12.91 2.36
CA VAL A 3 -28.88 11.95 2.98
C VAL A 3 -27.76 11.69 1.98
N THR A 4 -26.50 11.71 2.43
CA THR A 4 -25.33 11.41 1.59
C THR A 4 -24.96 9.93 1.67
N VAL A 5 -24.50 9.38 0.55
CA VAL A 5 -24.00 8.01 0.42
C VAL A 5 -22.48 8.02 0.32
N ALA A 6 -21.81 7.33 1.22
CA ALA A 6 -20.36 7.19 1.24
C ALA A 6 -19.94 5.73 1.09
N THR A 7 -18.92 5.48 0.28
CA THR A 7 -18.20 4.20 0.24
C THR A 7 -16.87 4.35 0.98
N LEU A 8 -16.48 3.33 1.76
CA LEU A 8 -15.25 3.36 2.58
C LEU A 8 -14.01 2.87 1.81
N GLY A 9 -14.23 2.10 0.74
CA GLY A 9 -13.24 1.49 -0.13
C GLY A 9 -13.96 0.64 -1.19
N PHE A 10 -13.29 0.33 -2.30
CA PHE A 10 -13.87 -0.43 -3.40
C PHE A 10 -12.95 -1.59 -3.85
N PRO A 11 -13.51 -2.76 -4.25
CA PRO A 11 -12.69 -3.86 -4.74
C PRO A 11 -11.85 -3.49 -5.97
N ARG A 12 -10.54 -3.67 -5.84
CA ARG A 12 -9.54 -3.28 -6.85
C ARG A 12 -9.21 -4.34 -7.90
N ILE A 13 -9.66 -5.58 -7.70
CA ILE A 13 -9.24 -6.73 -8.52
C ILE A 13 -9.77 -6.64 -9.97
N GLY A 14 -10.85 -5.89 -10.19
CA GLY A 14 -11.54 -5.76 -11.47
C GLY A 14 -12.63 -6.84 -11.66
N PRO A 15 -13.70 -6.56 -12.44
CA PRO A 15 -14.83 -7.48 -12.62
C PRO A 15 -14.45 -8.86 -13.17
N ARG A 16 -13.35 -8.97 -13.91
CA ARG A 16 -12.81 -10.23 -14.46
C ARG A 16 -11.39 -10.52 -13.97
N ARG A 17 -10.99 -9.93 -12.84
CA ARG A 17 -9.65 -10.05 -12.25
C ARG A 17 -8.54 -9.47 -13.13
N GLU A 18 -8.82 -8.37 -13.82
CA GLU A 18 -7.87 -7.67 -14.67
C GLU A 18 -6.57 -7.31 -13.94
N LEU A 19 -6.65 -6.91 -12.66
CA LEU A 19 -5.45 -6.60 -11.87
C LEU A 19 -4.57 -7.84 -11.64
N LYS A 20 -5.20 -9.00 -11.38
CA LYS A 20 -4.46 -10.27 -11.21
C LYS A 20 -3.68 -10.59 -12.48
N GLN A 21 -4.31 -10.48 -13.64
CA GLN A 21 -3.67 -10.76 -14.91
C GLN A 21 -2.49 -9.82 -15.15
N ALA A 22 -2.67 -8.51 -14.95
CA ALA A 22 -1.60 -7.53 -15.14
C ALA A 22 -0.40 -7.78 -14.20
N LEU A 23 -0.65 -8.13 -12.94
CA LEU A 23 0.41 -8.48 -11.98
C LEU A 23 1.16 -9.76 -12.39
N GLU A 24 0.43 -10.80 -12.82
CA GLU A 24 1.03 -12.07 -13.26
C GLU A 24 1.88 -11.88 -14.53
N GLU A 25 1.42 -11.08 -15.49
CA GLU A 25 2.17 -10.72 -16.70
C GLU A 25 3.44 -9.93 -16.35
N HIS A 26 3.33 -8.94 -15.46
CA HIS A 26 4.47 -8.16 -14.98
C HIS A 26 5.52 -9.03 -14.28
N TRP A 27 5.10 -9.90 -13.34
CA TRP A 27 6.04 -10.78 -12.63
C TRP A 27 6.63 -11.90 -13.49
N ALA A 28 5.96 -12.27 -14.58
CA ALA A 28 6.50 -13.20 -15.56
C ALA A 28 7.52 -12.55 -16.52
N GLY A 29 7.67 -11.22 -16.48
CA GLY A 29 8.50 -10.46 -17.43
C GLY A 29 7.85 -10.33 -18.82
N ASN A 30 6.56 -10.61 -18.95
CA ASN A 30 5.81 -10.58 -20.21
C ASN A 30 5.14 -9.22 -20.48
N GLY A 31 5.77 -8.13 -20.03
CA GLY A 31 5.29 -6.75 -20.13
C GLY A 31 6.24 -5.81 -19.40
N ASP A 32 6.09 -4.50 -19.62
CA ASP A 32 6.87 -3.49 -18.89
C ASP A 32 6.06 -2.92 -17.70
N GLU A 33 6.75 -2.17 -16.84
CA GLU A 33 6.13 -1.46 -15.70
C GLU A 33 5.01 -0.53 -16.16
N ALA A 34 5.16 0.10 -17.33
CA ALA A 34 4.18 1.03 -17.86
C ALA A 34 2.84 0.35 -18.15
N ALA A 35 2.85 -0.88 -18.68
CA ALA A 35 1.64 -1.67 -18.90
C ALA A 35 0.87 -1.96 -17.59
N LEU A 36 1.59 -2.35 -16.52
CA LEU A 36 0.98 -2.57 -15.20
C LEU A 36 0.36 -1.28 -14.65
N GLN A 37 1.09 -0.17 -14.71
CA GLN A 37 0.61 1.11 -14.20
C GLN A 37 -0.58 1.63 -15.03
N ALA A 38 -0.59 1.41 -16.34
CA ALA A 38 -1.73 1.75 -17.20
C ALA A 38 -2.98 0.91 -16.85
N ALA A 39 -2.82 -0.39 -16.62
CA ALA A 39 -3.91 -1.26 -16.18
C ALA A 39 -4.47 -0.82 -14.82
N ALA A 40 -3.59 -0.50 -13.87
CA ALA A 40 -3.97 0.03 -12.56
C ALA A 40 -4.71 1.37 -12.65
N ALA A 41 -4.20 2.31 -13.45
CA ALA A 41 -4.81 3.61 -13.67
C ALA A 41 -6.21 3.49 -14.28
N ARG A 42 -6.38 2.60 -15.27
CA ARG A 42 -7.68 2.31 -15.88
C ARG A 42 -8.66 1.72 -14.87
N LEU A 43 -8.25 0.74 -14.07
CA LEU A 43 -9.11 0.14 -13.05
C LEU A 43 -9.59 1.16 -12.01
N ARG A 44 -8.72 2.06 -11.56
CA ARG A 44 -9.11 3.16 -10.67
C ARG A 44 -10.16 4.06 -11.33
N ALA A 45 -9.91 4.51 -12.56
CA ALA A 45 -10.82 5.35 -13.32
C ALA A 45 -12.20 4.69 -13.50
N ASP A 46 -12.22 3.43 -13.94
CA ASP A 46 -13.43 2.64 -14.13
C ASP A 46 -14.23 2.52 -12.81
N ASN A 47 -13.56 2.27 -11.68
CA ASN A 47 -14.19 2.17 -10.37
C ASN A 47 -14.75 3.51 -9.86
N TRP A 48 -14.05 4.62 -10.04
CA TRP A 48 -14.54 5.94 -9.64
C TRP A 48 -15.76 6.37 -10.48
N ILE A 49 -15.68 6.19 -11.81
CA ILE A 49 -16.79 6.46 -12.72
C ILE A 49 -18.00 5.59 -12.36
N TRP A 50 -17.79 4.31 -12.10
CA TRP A 50 -18.86 3.39 -11.72
C TRP A 50 -19.57 3.83 -10.44
N GLN A 51 -18.83 4.21 -9.40
CA GLN A 51 -19.41 4.66 -8.13
C GLN A 51 -20.20 5.96 -8.30
N ARG A 52 -19.65 6.95 -9.03
CA ARG A 52 -20.32 8.20 -9.36
C ARG A 52 -21.63 7.95 -10.11
N ASP A 53 -21.58 7.12 -11.16
CA ASP A 53 -22.74 6.83 -12.01
C ASP A 53 -23.84 6.03 -11.27
N ARG A 54 -23.51 5.46 -10.10
CA ARG A 54 -24.47 4.82 -9.18
C ARG A 54 -24.90 5.71 -8.01
N GLY A 55 -24.52 6.98 -8.01
CA GLY A 55 -24.99 7.97 -7.05
C GLY A 55 -24.28 7.93 -5.71
N ALA A 56 -23.04 7.44 -5.64
CA ALA A 56 -22.21 7.65 -4.46
C ALA A 56 -21.79 9.13 -4.39
N ASP A 57 -22.05 9.79 -3.25
CA ASP A 57 -21.69 11.20 -3.03
C ASP A 57 -20.23 11.35 -2.58
N ILE A 58 -19.75 10.39 -1.76
CA ILE A 58 -18.38 10.40 -1.22
C ILE A 58 -17.68 9.13 -1.70
N ILE A 59 -16.75 9.30 -2.65
CA ILE A 59 -16.03 8.22 -3.32
C ILE A 59 -14.60 8.16 -2.77
N PRO A 60 -14.07 6.99 -2.39
CA PRO A 60 -12.72 6.86 -1.87
C PRO A 60 -11.67 6.97 -2.99
N SER A 61 -10.49 7.44 -2.61
CA SER A 61 -9.24 7.23 -3.35
C SER A 61 -8.16 6.70 -2.42
N ASN A 62 -7.06 6.18 -2.96
CA ASN A 62 -6.03 5.45 -2.19
C ASN A 62 -6.47 4.10 -1.59
N ASP A 63 -7.70 3.65 -1.87
CA ASP A 63 -8.20 2.30 -1.58
C ASP A 63 -7.64 1.24 -2.54
N PHE A 64 -7.24 1.66 -3.74
CA PHE A 64 -6.51 0.84 -4.69
C PHE A 64 -5.11 0.48 -4.18
N SER A 65 -4.63 -0.72 -4.52
CA SER A 65 -3.27 -1.18 -4.23
C SER A 65 -2.86 -2.23 -5.24
N LEU A 66 -1.57 -2.29 -5.56
CA LEU A 66 -1.01 -3.36 -6.38
C LEU A 66 -0.87 -4.69 -5.62
N TYR A 67 -0.88 -4.66 -4.28
CA TYR A 67 -0.76 -5.86 -3.48
C TYR A 67 -1.55 -5.76 -2.17
N ASP A 68 -1.14 -4.86 -1.29
CA ASP A 68 -1.74 -4.65 0.03
C ASP A 68 -1.64 -3.17 0.45
N HIS A 69 -2.73 -2.66 1.01
CA HIS A 69 -2.81 -1.29 1.51
C HIS A 69 -1.93 -1.01 2.74
N VAL A 70 -1.63 -2.02 3.57
CA VAL A 70 -0.69 -1.84 4.71
C VAL A 70 0.75 -1.80 4.22
N LEU A 71 1.07 -2.58 3.18
CA LEU A 71 2.33 -2.44 2.43
C LEU A 71 2.43 -1.04 1.79
N ASP A 72 1.37 -0.56 1.14
CA ASP A 72 1.36 0.79 0.55
C ASP A 72 1.66 1.87 1.59
N MET A 73 1.12 1.72 2.80
CA MET A 73 1.44 2.60 3.92
C MET A 73 2.91 2.51 4.33
N SER A 74 3.46 1.30 4.44
CA SER A 74 4.88 1.11 4.76
C SER A 74 5.79 1.76 3.71
N VAL A 75 5.39 1.68 2.45
CA VAL A 75 6.08 2.33 1.33
C VAL A 75 5.89 3.84 1.31
N MET A 76 4.73 4.36 1.72
CA MET A 76 4.50 5.79 1.86
C MET A 76 5.39 6.41 2.94
N VAL A 77 5.51 5.74 4.09
CA VAL A 77 6.24 6.28 5.26
C VAL A 77 7.72 5.90 5.31
N GLY A 78 8.20 5.15 4.33
CA GLY A 78 9.60 4.73 4.25
C GLY A 78 9.98 3.70 5.32
N ALA A 79 9.02 2.91 5.78
CA ALA A 79 9.25 1.79 6.69
C ALA A 79 9.68 0.54 5.90
N ILE A 80 10.84 0.63 5.24
CA ILE A 80 11.40 -0.44 4.41
C ILE A 80 12.50 -1.16 5.20
N PRO A 81 12.39 -2.48 5.45
CA PRO A 81 13.45 -3.22 6.12
C PRO A 81 14.79 -3.15 5.36
N SER A 82 15.88 -2.97 6.09
CA SER A 82 17.23 -2.78 5.53
C SER A 82 17.68 -3.91 4.59
N ARG A 83 17.17 -5.13 4.78
CA ARG A 83 17.43 -6.28 3.89
C ARG A 83 17.01 -6.05 2.44
N TYR A 84 16.08 -5.13 2.16
CA TYR A 84 15.68 -4.78 0.80
C TYR A 84 16.56 -3.69 0.15
N GLY A 85 17.62 -3.22 0.83
CA GLY A 85 18.63 -2.34 0.24
C GLY A 85 18.18 -0.91 -0.04
N TRP A 86 16.97 -0.51 0.39
CA TRP A 86 16.48 0.85 0.22
C TRP A 86 17.22 1.83 1.15
N SER A 87 17.71 2.93 0.59
CA SER A 87 18.52 3.93 1.31
C SER A 87 17.87 5.32 1.39
N GLY A 88 16.68 5.49 0.83
CA GLY A 88 15.94 6.75 0.80
C GLY A 88 15.39 7.08 -0.59
N GLY A 89 14.60 8.16 -0.68
CA GLY A 89 13.95 8.57 -1.92
C GLY A 89 12.72 7.73 -2.29
N PRO A 90 12.20 7.87 -3.51
CA PRO A 90 11.07 7.07 -3.98
C PRO A 90 11.39 5.57 -3.93
N VAL A 91 10.45 4.76 -3.45
CA VAL A 91 10.56 3.29 -3.50
C VAL A 91 10.14 2.82 -4.89
N ASP A 92 10.98 2.00 -5.53
CA ASP A 92 10.68 1.44 -6.85
C ASP A 92 9.78 0.17 -6.76
N SER A 93 9.19 -0.20 -7.89
CA SER A 93 8.31 -1.36 -7.99
C SER A 93 9.03 -2.67 -7.67
N ALA A 94 10.34 -2.76 -7.95
CA ALA A 94 11.16 -3.92 -7.61
C ALA A 94 11.23 -4.14 -6.09
N THR A 95 11.51 -3.08 -5.32
CA THR A 95 11.53 -3.11 -3.86
C THR A 95 10.14 -3.38 -3.29
N TYR A 96 9.10 -2.72 -3.84
CA TYR A 96 7.70 -2.95 -3.47
C TYR A 96 7.33 -4.44 -3.60
N PHE A 97 7.60 -5.06 -4.75
CA PHE A 97 7.29 -6.46 -4.97
C PHE A 97 8.24 -7.42 -4.23
N ALA A 98 9.49 -7.04 -3.97
CA ALA A 98 10.39 -7.82 -3.12
C ALA A 98 9.83 -7.93 -1.69
N MET A 99 9.28 -6.85 -1.13
CA MET A 99 8.56 -6.91 0.14
C MET A 99 7.29 -7.77 0.04
N ALA A 100 6.56 -7.64 -1.07
CA ALA A 100 5.29 -8.32 -1.24
C ALA A 100 5.37 -9.85 -1.36
N ARG A 101 6.36 -10.34 -2.11
CA ARG A 101 6.44 -11.75 -2.52
C ARG A 101 7.84 -12.34 -2.52
N GLY A 102 8.82 -11.61 -1.98
CA GLY A 102 10.22 -11.99 -2.00
C GLY A 102 10.84 -11.88 -3.39
N THR A 103 12.14 -12.13 -3.48
CA THR A 103 12.86 -12.30 -4.74
C THR A 103 13.31 -13.75 -4.89
N ARG A 104 13.46 -14.22 -6.13
CA ARG A 104 14.15 -15.50 -6.38
C ARG A 104 15.64 -15.21 -6.42
N GLY A 105 16.44 -15.94 -5.66
CA GLY A 105 17.89 -15.96 -5.86
C GLY A 105 18.23 -16.71 -7.16
N ASP A 106 19.34 -16.35 -7.80
CA ASP A 106 19.89 -17.16 -8.89
C ASP A 106 20.27 -18.54 -8.33
N ALA A 107 19.45 -19.54 -8.61
CA ALA A 107 19.77 -20.93 -8.30
C ALA A 107 20.81 -21.42 -9.30
N ALA A 108 22.09 -21.27 -8.97
CA ALA A 108 23.10 -22.18 -9.51
C ALA A 108 22.81 -23.59 -8.95
N GLU A 109 22.52 -24.50 -9.87
CA GLU A 109 22.45 -25.97 -9.76
C GLU A 109 22.53 -26.62 -8.37
N GLY A 110 21.44 -27.28 -7.95
CA GLY A 110 21.52 -28.27 -6.87
C GLY A 110 20.17 -28.69 -6.31
N CYS A 111 19.60 -29.79 -6.81
CA CYS A 111 18.55 -30.52 -6.10
C CYS A 111 19.10 -31.03 -4.76
N THR A 112 18.65 -30.49 -3.62
CA THR A 112 18.68 -31.20 -2.35
C THR A 112 17.43 -30.89 -1.53
N HIS A 113 16.73 -31.94 -1.11
CA HIS A 113 15.60 -31.87 -0.21
C HIS A 113 16.07 -31.43 1.18
N GLY A 114 15.74 -30.20 1.56
CA GLY A 114 15.99 -29.67 2.90
C GLY A 114 15.23 -28.37 3.09
N HIS A 115 14.43 -28.28 4.16
CA HIS A 115 13.66 -27.09 4.53
C HIS A 115 14.60 -25.97 5.01
N ALA A 116 15.20 -25.26 4.06
CA ALA A 116 15.71 -23.91 4.19
C ALA A 116 15.92 -23.39 2.76
N ASP A 117 15.42 -22.19 2.50
CA ASP A 117 15.56 -21.47 1.22
C ASP A 117 17.03 -21.38 0.81
N ALA A 118 17.45 -22.31 -0.05
CA ALA A 118 18.79 -22.35 -0.64
C ALA A 118 18.90 -21.49 -1.91
N SER A 119 17.88 -20.67 -2.21
CA SER A 119 17.98 -19.63 -3.22
C SER A 119 18.34 -18.34 -2.51
N GLY A 120 19.46 -17.70 -2.84
CA GLY A 120 19.95 -16.46 -2.19
C GLY A 120 19.07 -15.22 -2.41
N GLY A 121 17.75 -15.39 -2.54
CA GLY A 121 16.77 -14.34 -2.68
C GLY A 121 16.40 -13.72 -1.33
N LEU A 122 15.72 -12.58 -1.39
CA LEU A 122 15.22 -11.89 -0.22
C LEU A 122 13.85 -12.48 0.17
N PRO A 123 13.64 -12.80 1.46
CA PRO A 123 12.34 -13.29 1.91
C PRO A 123 11.27 -12.20 1.79
N ALA A 124 10.02 -12.60 1.54
CA ALA A 124 8.86 -11.72 1.61
C ALA A 124 8.63 -11.21 3.04
N ALA A 125 7.90 -10.10 3.18
CA ALA A 125 7.38 -9.66 4.47
C ALA A 125 6.39 -10.71 5.03
N GLU A 126 6.27 -10.74 6.36
CA GLU A 126 5.31 -11.61 7.02
C GLU A 126 3.88 -11.24 6.62
N MET A 127 3.06 -12.23 6.28
CA MET A 127 1.65 -12.04 5.95
C MET A 127 0.77 -12.62 7.06
N THR A 128 -0.23 -11.87 7.51
CA THR A 128 -1.20 -12.33 8.53
C THR A 128 -2.61 -11.87 8.21
N LYS A 129 -3.61 -12.42 8.89
CA LYS A 129 -5.02 -12.05 8.69
C LYS A 129 -5.28 -10.60 9.09
N TRP A 130 -6.05 -9.90 8.25
CA TRP A 130 -6.62 -8.61 8.59
C TRP A 130 -7.82 -8.82 9.51
N PHE A 131 -7.61 -8.65 10.82
CA PHE A 131 -8.61 -8.89 11.86
C PHE A 131 -9.28 -10.27 11.71
N ASP A 132 -10.60 -10.34 11.84
CA ASP A 132 -11.42 -11.54 11.70
C ASP A 132 -11.86 -11.84 10.26
N THR A 133 -11.28 -11.14 9.28
CA THR A 133 -11.60 -11.33 7.85
C THR A 133 -10.75 -12.45 7.21
N ASN A 134 -11.08 -12.77 5.95
CA ASN A 134 -10.24 -13.63 5.11
C ASN A 134 -9.20 -12.86 4.29
N TYR A 135 -9.16 -11.53 4.41
CA TYR A 135 -8.12 -10.73 3.81
C TYR A 135 -6.83 -10.88 4.62
N HIS A 136 -5.68 -10.79 3.96
CA HIS A 136 -4.38 -10.83 4.60
C HIS A 136 -3.59 -9.58 4.24
N TYR A 137 -2.85 -9.05 5.20
CA TYR A 137 -1.99 -7.88 5.03
C TYR A 137 -0.53 -8.24 5.31
N LEU A 138 0.39 -7.40 4.83
CA LEU A 138 1.82 -7.54 5.10
C LEU A 138 2.18 -6.75 6.35
N VAL A 139 2.66 -7.46 7.36
CA VAL A 139 2.97 -6.94 8.69
C VAL A 139 4.12 -5.94 8.59
N PRO A 140 3.91 -4.67 8.98
CA PRO A 140 4.99 -3.70 9.07
C PRO A 140 6.09 -4.17 10.03
N GLU A 141 7.34 -3.94 9.66
CA GLU A 141 8.50 -4.29 10.49
C GLU A 141 9.24 -3.02 10.89
N PHE A 142 9.44 -2.84 12.20
CA PHE A 142 10.02 -1.62 12.73
C PHE A 142 11.29 -1.90 13.54
N SER A 143 12.27 -1.01 13.44
CA SER A 143 13.41 -0.94 14.36
C SER A 143 13.19 0.17 15.41
N ALA A 144 13.87 0.05 16.56
CA ALA A 144 13.77 1.03 17.64
C ALA A 144 14.28 2.42 17.25
N ASP A 145 15.15 2.49 16.24
CA ASP A 145 15.73 3.69 15.64
C ASP A 145 15.10 4.06 14.29
N GLN A 146 13.93 3.47 13.94
CA GLN A 146 13.26 3.69 12.66
C GLN A 146 13.13 5.18 12.35
N VAL A 147 13.66 5.55 11.19
CA VAL A 147 13.50 6.87 10.60
C VAL A 147 12.45 6.77 9.51
N PHE A 148 11.35 7.51 9.68
CA PHE A 148 10.31 7.61 8.66
C PHE A 148 10.59 8.76 7.71
N ARG A 149 10.31 8.55 6.42
CA ARG A 149 10.47 9.54 5.36
C ARG A 149 9.35 9.35 4.36
N LEU A 150 8.79 10.45 3.86
CA LEU A 150 7.79 10.36 2.79
C LEU A 150 8.49 9.85 1.52
N SER A 151 8.16 8.62 1.11
CA SER A 151 8.79 7.94 -0.04
C SER A 151 7.81 7.52 -1.12
N SER A 152 6.53 7.79 -0.93
CA SER A 152 5.52 7.71 -1.99
C SER A 152 4.47 8.79 -1.80
N ALA A 153 4.04 9.40 -2.90
CA ALA A 153 2.94 10.37 -2.95
C ALA A 153 1.64 9.74 -3.48
N LYS A 154 1.56 8.41 -3.54
CA LYS A 154 0.41 7.66 -4.08
C LYS A 154 -0.97 8.22 -3.70
N PRO A 155 -1.27 8.59 -2.43
CA PRO A 155 -2.57 9.17 -2.10
C PRO A 155 -2.88 10.47 -2.85
N VAL A 156 -1.86 11.31 -3.07
CA VAL A 156 -1.97 12.57 -3.81
C VAL A 156 -2.10 12.29 -5.31
N ASP A 157 -1.29 11.37 -5.83
CA ASP A 157 -1.30 11.02 -7.25
C ASP A 157 -2.66 10.45 -7.68
N GLU A 158 -3.23 9.54 -6.88
CA GLU A 158 -4.55 8.96 -7.14
C GLU A 158 -5.68 9.98 -6.97
N TYR A 159 -5.58 10.87 -5.97
CA TYR A 159 -6.53 11.97 -5.81
C TYR A 159 -6.52 12.90 -7.04
N LEU A 160 -5.34 13.31 -7.51
CA LEU A 160 -5.19 14.15 -8.70
C LEU A 160 -5.68 13.44 -9.96
N GLN A 161 -5.46 12.12 -10.08
CA GLN A 161 -5.99 11.33 -11.18
C GLN A 161 -7.52 11.36 -11.21
N ALA A 162 -8.20 11.16 -10.08
CA ALA A 162 -9.65 11.24 -10.00
C ALA A 162 -10.17 12.66 -10.30
N ARG A 163 -9.49 13.68 -9.77
CA ARG A 163 -9.79 15.09 -10.04
C ARG A 163 -9.71 15.44 -11.51
N ALA A 164 -8.74 14.89 -12.25
CA ALA A 164 -8.61 15.09 -13.70
C ALA A 164 -9.81 14.53 -14.48
N LEU A 165 -10.56 13.58 -13.91
CA LEU A 165 -11.82 13.05 -14.45
C LEU A 165 -13.06 13.84 -13.99
N GLY A 166 -12.86 14.93 -13.24
CA GLY A 166 -13.94 15.72 -12.63
C GLY A 166 -14.61 15.01 -11.45
N ILE A 167 -13.93 14.06 -10.82
CA ILE A 167 -14.46 13.29 -9.68
C ILE A 167 -13.74 13.74 -8.40
N GLU A 168 -14.48 14.34 -7.47
CA GLU A 168 -14.00 14.58 -6.12
C GLU A 168 -13.93 13.27 -5.36
N THR A 169 -12.78 12.96 -4.79
CA THR A 169 -12.61 11.76 -3.95
C THR A 169 -12.17 12.15 -2.55
N ARG A 170 -12.39 11.23 -1.60
CA ARG A 170 -11.90 11.29 -0.24
C ARG A 170 -10.74 10.30 -0.10
N PRO A 171 -9.49 10.75 -0.07
CA PRO A 171 -8.34 9.88 0.16
C PRO A 171 -8.48 9.10 1.47
N VAL A 172 -8.14 7.81 1.43
CA VAL A 172 -8.18 6.88 2.57
C VAL A 172 -6.75 6.58 3.01
N LEU A 173 -6.45 6.78 4.30
CA LEU A 173 -5.17 6.41 4.91
C LEU A 173 -5.43 5.52 6.12
N LEU A 174 -4.62 4.48 6.30
CA LEU A 174 -4.58 3.77 7.58
C LEU A 174 -4.01 4.73 8.64
N GLY A 175 -4.68 4.83 9.77
CA GLY A 175 -4.31 5.71 10.85
C GLY A 175 -2.97 5.33 11.50
N PRO A 176 -2.23 6.32 12.03
CA PRO A 176 -0.88 6.09 12.55
C PRO A 176 -0.85 5.18 13.78
N ILE A 177 -1.93 5.12 14.57
CA ILE A 177 -1.98 4.26 15.75
C ILE A 177 -2.19 2.81 15.30
N SER A 178 -3.21 2.56 14.47
CA SER A 178 -3.48 1.23 13.90
C SER A 178 -2.28 0.71 13.11
N TYR A 179 -1.65 1.55 12.28
CA TYR A 179 -0.48 1.15 11.51
C TYR A 179 0.66 0.64 12.40
N LEU A 180 0.96 1.34 13.51
CA LEU A 180 2.00 0.91 14.45
C LEU A 180 1.59 -0.35 15.22
N LEU A 181 0.34 -0.45 15.67
CA LEU A 181 -0.18 -1.61 16.40
C LEU A 181 -0.28 -2.88 15.56
N LEU A 182 -0.49 -2.73 14.25
CA LEU A 182 -0.53 -3.83 13.29
C LEU A 182 0.86 -4.35 12.89
N GLY A 183 1.93 -3.64 13.26
CA GLY A 183 3.31 -4.01 12.96
C GLY A 183 4.01 -4.77 14.08
N LYS A 184 5.28 -5.11 13.83
CA LYS A 184 6.14 -5.84 14.77
C LYS A 184 7.49 -5.16 14.94
N ALA A 185 7.95 -5.14 16.19
CA ALA A 185 9.33 -4.81 16.53
C ALA A 185 10.31 -5.87 16.02
N ARG A 186 11.41 -5.41 15.41
CA ARG A 186 12.56 -6.21 14.96
C ARG A 186 13.84 -5.70 15.63
N GLY A 187 14.81 -6.59 15.84
CA GLY A 187 16.11 -6.24 16.41
C GLY A 187 16.14 -6.05 17.94
N GLY A 188 15.03 -6.31 18.63
CA GLY A 188 14.91 -6.20 20.09
C GLY A 188 13.47 -5.96 20.52
N ALA A 189 13.21 -6.07 21.83
CA ALA A 189 11.91 -5.74 22.39
C ALA A 189 11.78 -4.23 22.59
N PHE A 190 10.82 -3.61 21.91
CA PHE A 190 10.37 -2.25 22.16
C PHE A 190 8.90 -2.14 21.78
N ASP A 191 8.20 -1.13 22.30
CA ASP A 191 6.81 -0.85 21.95
C ASP A 191 6.75 -0.08 20.61
N PRO A 192 6.15 -0.63 19.54
CA PRO A 192 5.96 0.07 18.28
C PRO A 192 5.27 1.44 18.44
N LEU A 193 4.36 1.63 19.42
CA LEU A 193 3.71 2.92 19.64
C LEU A 193 4.68 4.04 20.05
N SER A 194 5.84 3.69 20.60
CA SER A 194 6.90 4.67 20.90
C SER A 194 7.44 5.37 19.64
N LEU A 195 7.16 4.83 18.45
CA LEU A 195 7.52 5.42 17.16
C LEU A 195 6.58 6.53 16.70
N LEU A 196 5.41 6.71 17.35
CA LEU A 196 4.40 7.66 16.93
C LEU A 196 4.95 9.10 16.73
N PRO A 197 5.77 9.67 17.64
CA PRO A 197 6.34 11.00 17.42
C PRO A 197 7.23 11.12 16.18
N ARG A 198 7.86 10.01 15.75
CA ARG A 198 8.70 9.96 14.54
C ARG A 198 7.88 9.73 13.28
N LEU A 199 6.73 9.07 13.40
CA LEU A 199 5.81 8.78 12.28
C LEU A 199 4.96 9.99 11.90
N LEU A 200 4.47 10.74 12.89
CA LEU A 200 3.55 11.87 12.70
C LEU A 200 4.03 12.94 11.70
N PRO A 201 5.32 13.33 11.64
CA PRO A 201 5.78 14.28 10.64
C PRO A 201 5.48 13.87 9.19
N VAL A 202 5.54 12.58 8.88
CA VAL A 202 5.21 12.07 7.53
C VAL A 202 3.71 12.15 7.26
N TYR A 203 2.88 11.82 8.25
CA TYR A 203 1.42 11.99 8.15
C TYR A 203 1.04 13.47 7.94
N VAL A 204 1.67 14.39 8.67
CA VAL A 204 1.46 15.83 8.47
C VAL A 204 1.87 16.25 7.07
N ALA A 205 2.99 15.75 6.54
CA ALA A 205 3.44 16.07 5.20
C ALA A 205 2.46 15.60 4.12
N ILE A 206 1.97 14.35 4.18
CA ILE A 206 1.02 13.83 3.20
C ILE A 206 -0.35 14.52 3.31
N LEU A 207 -0.83 14.81 4.52
CA LEU A 207 -2.09 15.53 4.71
C LEU A 207 -2.04 16.96 4.19
N ARG A 208 -0.91 17.66 4.37
CA ARG A 208 -0.68 18.97 3.75
C ARG A 208 -0.66 18.87 2.22
N ALA A 209 0.04 17.89 1.67
CA ALA A 209 0.09 17.70 0.22
C ALA A 209 -1.30 17.39 -0.38
N LEU A 210 -2.13 16.61 0.31
CA LEU A 210 -3.53 16.36 -0.08
C LEU A 210 -4.36 17.65 -0.03
N ALA A 211 -4.22 18.44 1.04
CA ALA A 211 -4.91 19.73 1.15
C ALA A 211 -4.48 20.70 0.04
N ASP A 212 -3.17 20.78 -0.26
CA ASP A 212 -2.62 21.61 -1.33
C ASP A 212 -3.08 21.15 -2.73
N ALA A 213 -3.26 19.83 -2.92
CA ALA A 213 -3.87 19.28 -4.14
C ALA A 213 -5.38 19.59 -4.24
N GLY A 214 -6.00 20.03 -3.14
CA GLY A 214 -7.39 20.48 -3.05
C GLY A 214 -8.35 19.49 -2.41
N ALA A 215 -7.85 18.41 -1.77
CA ALA A 215 -8.70 17.44 -1.09
C ALA A 215 -9.40 18.08 0.11
N GLY A 216 -10.74 18.10 0.07
CA GLY A 216 -11.54 18.70 1.15
C GLY A 216 -11.69 17.80 2.39
N TRP A 217 -11.54 16.48 2.22
CA TRP A 217 -11.76 15.47 3.25
C TRP A 217 -10.74 14.35 3.12
N VAL A 218 -10.34 13.76 4.25
CA VAL A 218 -9.53 12.54 4.30
C VAL A 218 -10.18 11.56 5.27
N GLN A 219 -10.25 10.30 4.90
CA GLN A 219 -10.63 9.20 5.80
C GLN A 219 -9.38 8.64 6.46
N ILE A 220 -9.37 8.62 7.79
CA ILE A 220 -8.31 7.99 8.59
C ILE A 220 -8.89 6.76 9.25
N ASP A 221 -8.46 5.59 8.81
CA ASP A 221 -8.94 4.31 9.33
C ASP A 221 -8.18 3.95 10.61
N GLU A 222 -8.86 3.97 11.76
CA GLU A 222 -8.32 3.48 13.03
C GLU A 222 -9.06 2.21 13.50
N PRO A 223 -8.96 1.08 12.77
CA PRO A 223 -9.67 -0.15 13.10
C PRO A 223 -9.15 -0.82 14.38
N CYS A 224 -8.03 -0.39 14.96
CA CYS A 224 -7.57 -0.91 16.26
C CYS A 224 -8.51 -0.55 17.43
N LEU A 225 -9.50 0.31 17.22
CA LEU A 225 -10.43 0.79 18.26
C LEU A 225 -11.65 -0.12 18.50
N VAL A 226 -11.77 -1.25 17.80
CA VAL A 226 -12.86 -2.23 17.96
C VAL A 226 -12.41 -3.51 18.65
#